data_AF-A0A445B5A1-F1
#
_entry.id   AF-A0A445B5A1-F1
#
_cell.length_a   1.000
_cell.length_b   1.000
_cell.length_c   1.000
_cell.angle_alpha   90.00
_cell.angle_beta   90.00
_cell.angle_gamma   90.00
#
_symmetry.space_group_name_H-M   'P 1'
#
loop_
_entity.id
_entity.type
_entity.pdbx_description
1 polymer ?
#
loop_
_entity_poly.entity_id
_entity_poly.type
_entity_poly.pdbx_seq_one_letter_code
_entity_poly.pdbx_strand_id
1 'polypeptide(L)'
;MDVDAIISIYGSTSTKVSFTGSTETGRKVMMAATMSNLKPVSLELGGKSPVLIFDDADVDKTVDLALFGILHNKISFLSFQGEICVAFSRVYVQEGIYDEFEKKVVEKAKTWVVGDPFDPKIQQGSQTSKAQFEKILSYIELGKKEGATLLTGKKNLETRATTLSLQFSLMLKCIFNSSRNMKTDLLY
;
A
#
# COMPACT_ATOMS: atom_id res chain seq x y z
N MET A 1 -16.60 12.01 9.85
CA MET A 1 -17.26 11.08 10.78
C MET A 1 -17.09 11.69 12.16
N ASP A 2 -18.20 12.02 12.82
CA ASP A 2 -18.17 12.59 14.16
C ASP A 2 -17.97 11.45 15.17
N VAL A 3 -16.70 11.22 15.51
CA VAL A 3 -16.26 10.12 16.37
C VAL A 3 -16.81 10.29 17.79
N ASP A 4 -17.04 11.54 18.20
CA ASP A 4 -17.57 11.90 19.51
C ASP A 4 -19.05 11.50 19.63
N ALA A 5 -19.83 11.70 18.56
CA ALA A 5 -21.23 11.25 18.51
C ALA A 5 -21.36 9.72 18.66
N ILE A 6 -20.57 8.93 17.94
CA ILE A 6 -20.70 7.45 17.96
C ILE A 6 -20.32 6.85 19.32
N ILE A 7 -19.28 7.39 19.95
CA ILE A 7 -18.76 6.87 21.23
C ILE A 7 -19.60 7.36 22.42
N SER A 8 -20.26 8.50 22.28
CA SER A 8 -21.21 9.06 23.25
C SER A 8 -22.61 8.41 23.17
N ILE A 9 -23.12 8.11 21.96
CA ILE A 9 -24.50 7.58 21.76
C ILE A 9 -24.71 6.19 22.39
N TYR A 10 -23.71 5.32 22.42
CA TYR A 10 -23.85 3.95 22.97
C TYR A 10 -23.48 3.83 24.46
N GLY A 11 -23.75 4.88 25.24
CA GLY A 11 -23.25 5.13 26.60
C GLY A 11 -23.57 4.14 27.71
N SER A 12 -24.33 3.05 27.49
CA SER A 12 -24.63 2.06 28.55
C SER A 12 -24.64 0.57 28.16
N THR A 13 -24.70 0.22 26.87
CA THR A 13 -24.85 -1.19 26.43
C THR A 13 -23.62 -1.79 25.78
N SER A 14 -22.67 -0.95 25.32
CA SER A 14 -21.44 -1.41 24.65
C SER A 14 -20.28 -1.49 25.64
N THR A 15 -19.62 -2.65 25.69
CA THR A 15 -18.55 -2.92 26.68
C THR A 15 -17.14 -2.62 26.17
N LYS A 16 -16.95 -2.48 24.85
CA LYS A 16 -15.65 -2.25 24.20
C LYS A 16 -15.83 -1.59 22.83
N VAL A 17 -14.84 -0.82 22.40
CA VAL A 17 -14.69 -0.34 21.00
C VAL A 17 -13.58 -1.12 20.30
N SER A 18 -13.85 -1.59 19.09
CA SER A 18 -12.84 -2.14 18.17
C SER A 18 -12.86 -1.30 16.90
N PHE A 19 -11.73 -0.69 16.55
CA PHE A 19 -11.62 0.22 15.40
C PHE A 19 -10.49 -0.21 14.48
N THR A 20 -10.76 -0.21 13.17
CA THR A 20 -9.77 -0.43 12.12
C THR A 20 -9.78 0.77 11.17
N GLY A 21 -8.62 1.39 10.96
CA GLY A 21 -8.52 2.56 10.10
C GLY A 21 -7.17 3.28 10.17
N SER A 22 -7.17 4.58 9.89
CA SER A 22 -5.93 5.37 9.93
C SER A 22 -5.46 5.63 11.36
N THR A 23 -4.15 5.76 11.54
CA THR A 23 -3.54 6.13 12.83
C THR A 23 -4.06 7.46 13.36
N GLU A 24 -4.31 8.43 12.48
CA GLU A 24 -4.87 9.73 12.86
C GLU A 24 -6.28 9.59 13.46
N THR A 25 -7.16 8.82 12.80
CA THR A 25 -8.52 8.60 13.30
C THR A 25 -8.52 7.72 14.54
N GLY A 26 -7.62 6.73 14.63
CA GLY A 26 -7.46 5.90 15.83
C GLY A 26 -7.14 6.70 17.09
N ARG A 27 -6.33 7.77 16.96
CA ARG A 27 -6.10 8.72 18.07
C ARG A 27 -7.37 9.43 18.51
N LYS A 28 -8.20 9.88 17.56
CA LYS A 28 -9.50 10.52 17.83
C LYS A 28 -10.45 9.56 18.54
N VAL A 29 -10.50 8.30 18.11
CA VAL A 29 -11.29 7.23 18.77
C VAL A 29 -10.85 7.02 20.22
N MET A 30 -9.54 6.94 20.47
CA MET A 30 -9.00 6.80 21.83
C MET A 30 -9.34 8.01 22.71
N MET A 31 -9.20 9.24 22.18
CA MET A 31 -9.54 10.46 22.89
C MET A 31 -11.03 10.50 23.26
N ALA A 32 -11.91 10.22 22.31
CA ALA A 32 -13.36 10.18 22.55
C ALA A 32 -13.76 9.10 23.58
N ALA A 33 -13.12 7.92 23.56
CA ALA A 33 -13.34 6.89 24.58
C ALA A 33 -12.88 7.37 25.96
N THR A 34 -11.74 8.08 26.01
CA THR A 34 -11.17 8.64 27.24
C THR A 34 -12.08 9.73 27.85
N MET A 35 -12.60 10.63 27.01
CA MET A 35 -13.44 11.76 27.42
C MET A 35 -14.89 11.37 27.74
N SER A 36 -15.30 10.13 27.43
CA SER A 36 -16.66 9.64 27.69
C SER A 36 -16.71 8.76 28.93
N ASN A 37 -16.55 7.44 28.77
CA ASN A 37 -16.76 6.47 29.84
C ASN A 37 -15.59 5.50 30.03
N LEU A 38 -14.40 5.84 29.50
CA LEU A 38 -13.17 5.05 29.63
C LEU A 38 -13.32 3.60 29.14
N LYS A 39 -14.22 3.38 28.16
CA LYS A 39 -14.41 2.05 27.57
C LYS A 39 -13.09 1.52 26.97
N PRO A 40 -12.77 0.23 27.13
CA PRO A 40 -11.62 -0.38 26.47
C PRO A 40 -11.67 -0.19 24.95
N VAL A 41 -10.51 0.12 24.34
CA VAL A 41 -10.37 0.35 22.90
C VAL A 41 -9.31 -0.59 22.32
N SER A 42 -9.66 -1.26 21.22
CA SER A 42 -8.72 -1.98 20.34
C SER A 42 -8.55 -1.22 19.04
N LEU A 43 -7.31 -1.01 18.60
CA LEU A 43 -6.99 -0.21 17.42
C LEU A 43 -6.13 -1.02 16.44
N GLU A 44 -6.66 -1.28 15.25
CA GLU A 44 -5.93 -1.85 14.11
C GLU A 44 -5.65 -0.73 13.11
N LEU A 45 -4.40 -0.25 13.07
CA LEU A 45 -4.04 0.99 12.40
C LEU A 45 -3.25 0.75 11.11
N GLY A 46 -2.83 1.84 10.45
CA GLY A 46 -2.03 1.75 9.23
C GLY A 46 -0.64 1.16 9.48
N GLY A 47 -0.09 0.52 8.44
CA GLY A 47 1.25 -0.05 8.44
C GLY A 47 2.08 0.43 7.25
N LYS A 48 3.38 0.20 7.33
CA LYS A 48 4.32 0.35 6.21
C LYS A 48 5.27 -0.86 6.22
N SER A 49 4.72 -2.04 5.96
CA SER A 49 5.41 -3.31 6.20
C SER A 49 6.69 -3.45 5.35
N PRO A 50 7.84 -3.76 5.97
CA PRO A 50 9.06 -4.10 5.26
C PRO A 50 9.13 -5.59 4.90
N VAL A 51 9.74 -5.90 3.76
CA VAL A 51 10.17 -7.24 3.36
C VAL A 51 11.67 -7.24 3.17
N LEU A 52 12.36 -8.23 3.72
CA LEU A 52 13.80 -8.40 3.59
C LEU A 52 14.08 -9.66 2.77
N ILE A 53 14.95 -9.53 1.78
CA ILE A 53 15.31 -10.58 0.83
C ILE A 53 16.84 -10.71 0.87
N PHE A 54 17.31 -11.90 1.27
CA PHE A 54 18.72 -12.24 1.34
C PHE A 54 19.18 -12.95 0.07
N ASP A 55 20.49 -12.99 -0.16
CA ASP A 55 21.11 -13.53 -1.38
C ASP A 55 20.98 -15.04 -1.56
N ASP A 56 20.60 -15.77 -0.52
CA ASP A 56 20.26 -17.20 -0.55
C ASP A 56 18.82 -17.47 -1.03
N ALA A 57 18.02 -16.42 -1.24
CA ALA A 57 16.65 -16.54 -1.71
C ALA A 57 16.58 -16.86 -3.22
N ASP A 58 15.61 -17.69 -3.60
CA ASP A 58 15.23 -17.90 -5.00
C ASP A 58 14.64 -16.60 -5.57
N VAL A 59 15.36 -15.95 -6.48
CA VAL A 59 15.00 -14.65 -7.03
C VAL A 59 13.65 -14.68 -7.73
N ASP A 60 13.34 -15.72 -8.50
CA ASP A 60 12.08 -15.81 -9.25
C ASP A 60 10.88 -15.94 -8.31
N LYS A 61 10.97 -16.80 -7.30
CA LYS A 61 9.91 -16.92 -6.27
C LYS A 61 9.75 -15.63 -5.49
N THR A 62 10.85 -14.93 -5.23
CA THR A 62 10.83 -13.73 -4.40
C THR A 62 10.25 -12.53 -5.16
N VAL A 63 10.54 -12.40 -6.45
CA VAL A 63 9.88 -11.42 -7.33
C VAL A 63 8.37 -11.64 -7.32
N ASP A 64 7.93 -12.88 -7.41
CA ASP A 64 6.51 -13.24 -7.39
C ASP A 64 5.85 -12.88 -6.07
N LEU A 65 6.52 -13.16 -4.95
CA LEU A 65 6.05 -12.84 -3.62
C LEU A 65 5.99 -11.32 -3.37
N ALA A 66 7.02 -10.59 -3.81
CA ALA A 66 7.09 -9.13 -3.66
C ALA A 66 5.97 -8.45 -4.44
N LEU A 67 5.77 -8.83 -5.71
CA LEU A 67 4.65 -8.35 -6.51
C LEU A 67 3.31 -8.80 -5.95
N PHE A 68 3.24 -10.01 -5.41
CA PHE A 68 2.02 -10.50 -4.76
C PHE A 68 1.63 -9.61 -3.57
N GLY A 69 2.54 -9.40 -2.62
CA GLY A 69 2.23 -8.67 -1.39
C GLY A 69 2.04 -7.16 -1.55
N ILE A 70 2.33 -6.58 -2.71
CA ILE A 70 2.07 -5.17 -3.01
C ILE A 70 0.94 -4.97 -4.03
N LEU A 71 0.91 -5.75 -5.12
CA LEU A 71 -0.04 -5.57 -6.23
C LEU A 71 -1.26 -6.48 -6.13
N HIS A 72 -1.14 -7.60 -5.42
CA HIS A 72 -2.03 -8.73 -5.60
C HIS A 72 -2.86 -9.01 -4.34
N ASN A 73 -4.16 -8.83 -4.49
CA ASN A 73 -5.13 -9.81 -4.01
C ASN A 73 -5.70 -10.45 -5.28
N LYS A 74 -5.30 -11.69 -5.59
CA LYS A 74 -5.61 -12.39 -6.85
C LYS A 74 -7.02 -12.97 -6.89
N ILE A 75 -8.04 -12.19 -6.53
CA ILE A 75 -9.45 -12.56 -6.74
C ILE A 75 -10.18 -11.30 -7.16
N SER A 76 -10.72 -11.31 -8.38
CA SER A 76 -11.39 -10.22 -9.12
C SER A 76 -12.45 -9.40 -8.36
N PHE A 77 -12.83 -9.82 -7.15
CA PHE A 77 -13.85 -9.17 -6.32
C PHE A 77 -13.32 -8.67 -4.96
N LEU A 78 -12.12 -9.08 -4.53
CA LEU A 78 -11.48 -8.68 -3.26
C LEU A 78 -10.08 -8.08 -3.51
N SER A 79 -9.91 -7.48 -4.68
CA SER A 79 -8.69 -6.77 -5.03
C SER A 79 -8.64 -5.46 -4.24
N PHE A 80 -7.66 -5.30 -3.36
CA PHE A 80 -7.45 -4.06 -2.60
C PHE A 80 -6.41 -3.12 -3.21
N GLN A 81 -5.86 -3.37 -4.42
CA GLN A 81 -4.94 -2.44 -5.14
C GLN A 81 -3.86 -1.75 -4.28
N GLY A 82 -3.24 -2.45 -3.32
CA GLY A 82 -2.26 -1.85 -2.39
C GLY A 82 -2.87 -1.09 -1.20
N GLU A 83 -4.19 -0.89 -1.15
CA GLU A 83 -5.00 -0.40 -0.03
C GLU A 83 -5.17 -1.48 1.06
N ILE A 84 -4.06 -2.10 1.47
CA ILE A 84 -3.99 -3.16 2.48
C ILE A 84 -3.06 -2.68 3.60
N CYS A 85 -3.50 -2.76 4.85
CA CYS A 85 -2.70 -2.29 6.00
C CYS A 85 -1.35 -3.01 6.13
N VAL A 86 -1.26 -4.25 5.67
CA VAL A 86 -0.06 -5.11 5.73
C VAL A 86 0.70 -5.21 4.40
N ALA A 87 0.38 -4.37 3.40
CA ALA A 87 1.05 -4.38 2.09
C ALA A 87 2.58 -4.27 2.21
N PHE A 88 3.29 -4.99 1.33
CA PHE A 88 4.76 -5.05 1.25
C PHE A 88 5.34 -3.77 0.63
N SER A 89 5.05 -2.65 1.25
CA SER A 89 5.28 -1.30 0.74
C SER A 89 6.73 -0.83 0.86
N ARG A 90 7.62 -1.64 1.46
CA ARG A 90 9.07 -1.45 1.48
C ARG A 90 9.74 -2.79 1.22
N VAL A 91 10.61 -2.86 0.21
CA VAL A 91 11.34 -4.08 -0.14
C VAL A 91 12.84 -3.79 -0.04
N TYR A 92 13.51 -4.61 0.77
CA TYR A 92 14.94 -4.54 1.04
C TYR A 92 15.58 -5.79 0.46
N VAL A 93 16.55 -5.62 -0.43
CA VAL A 93 17.22 -6.75 -1.09
C VAL A 93 18.72 -6.63 -0.85
N GLN A 94 19.32 -7.74 -0.42
CA GLN A 94 20.76 -7.83 -0.21
C GLN A 94 21.49 -7.63 -1.55
N GLU A 95 22.62 -6.93 -1.47
CA GLU A 95 23.33 -6.42 -2.65
C GLU A 95 23.67 -7.47 -3.72
N GLY A 96 23.93 -8.72 -3.31
CA GLY A 96 24.37 -9.81 -4.21
C GLY A 96 23.36 -10.22 -5.27
N ILE A 97 22.06 -10.03 -5.02
CA ILE A 97 20.99 -10.41 -5.94
C ILE A 97 20.14 -9.21 -6.40
N TYR A 98 20.48 -8.00 -5.94
CA TYR A 98 19.65 -6.80 -6.14
C TYR A 98 19.41 -6.49 -7.63
N ASP A 99 20.46 -6.48 -8.45
CA ASP A 99 20.34 -6.05 -9.86
C ASP A 99 19.52 -7.07 -10.68
N GLU A 100 19.64 -8.36 -10.36
CA GLU A 100 18.82 -9.41 -10.97
C GLU A 100 17.35 -9.29 -10.53
N PHE A 101 17.13 -9.12 -9.23
CA PHE A 101 15.80 -8.92 -8.65
C PHE A 101 15.12 -7.71 -9.28
N GLU A 102 15.76 -6.53 -9.29
CA GLU A 102 15.25 -5.28 -9.86
C GLU A 102 14.80 -5.48 -11.31
N LYS A 103 15.65 -6.08 -12.14
CA LYS A 103 15.34 -6.32 -13.55
C LYS A 103 14.09 -7.19 -13.71
N LYS A 104 14.04 -8.33 -13.01
CA LYS A 104 12.93 -9.29 -13.09
C LYS A 104 11.62 -8.70 -12.57
N VAL A 105 11.67 -7.97 -11.44
CA VAL A 105 10.48 -7.33 -10.87
C VAL A 105 9.95 -6.24 -11.80
N VAL A 106 10.81 -5.45 -12.45
CA VAL A 106 10.40 -4.45 -13.45
C VAL A 106 9.76 -5.12 -14.67
N GLU A 107 10.37 -6.18 -15.20
CA GLU A 107 9.83 -6.91 -16.36
C GLU A 107 8.43 -7.46 -16.07
N LYS A 108 8.24 -8.10 -14.92
CA LYS A 108 6.95 -8.66 -14.52
C LYS A 108 5.92 -7.60 -14.13
N ALA A 109 6.34 -6.48 -13.54
CA ALA A 109 5.46 -5.35 -13.25
C ALA A 109 4.94 -4.66 -14.53
N LYS A 110 5.69 -4.70 -15.64
CA LYS A 110 5.25 -4.15 -16.95
C LYS A 110 4.15 -4.96 -17.61
N THR A 111 4.05 -6.26 -17.32
CA THR A 111 2.97 -7.11 -17.85
C THR A 111 1.66 -6.97 -17.08
N TRP A 112 1.65 -6.17 -16.01
CA TRP A 112 0.50 -6.01 -15.13
C TRP A 112 -0.63 -5.18 -15.77
N VAL A 113 -1.81 -5.79 -15.89
CA VAL A 113 -2.96 -5.19 -16.58
C VAL A 113 -3.93 -4.53 -15.59
N VAL A 114 -4.24 -3.26 -15.84
CA VAL A 114 -5.15 -2.44 -15.03
C VAL A 114 -6.33 -2.00 -15.87
N GLY A 115 -7.54 -2.07 -15.31
CA GLY A 115 -8.76 -1.76 -16.06
C GLY A 115 -10.04 -2.01 -15.28
N ASP A 116 -11.08 -2.41 -16.00
CA ASP A 116 -12.40 -2.72 -15.42
C ASP A 116 -12.32 -3.99 -14.53
N PRO A 117 -12.67 -3.92 -13.24
CA PRO A 117 -12.63 -5.09 -12.35
C PRO A 117 -13.58 -6.23 -12.75
N PHE A 118 -14.57 -5.98 -13.62
CA PHE A 118 -15.47 -7.01 -14.15
C PHE A 118 -14.90 -7.80 -15.33
N ASP A 119 -13.80 -7.35 -15.95
CA ASP A 119 -13.12 -8.12 -17.00
C ASP A 119 -12.16 -9.14 -16.33
N PRO A 120 -12.32 -10.45 -16.57
CA PRO A 120 -11.49 -11.49 -15.96
C PRO A 120 -10.01 -11.46 -16.38
N LYS A 121 -9.65 -10.67 -17.41
CA LYS A 121 -8.27 -10.46 -17.84
C LYS A 121 -7.56 -9.35 -17.05
N ILE A 122 -8.30 -8.55 -16.28
CA ILE A 122 -7.77 -7.44 -15.52
C ILE A 122 -7.25 -7.93 -14.17
N GLN A 123 -6.04 -7.48 -13.81
CA GLN A 123 -5.38 -7.86 -12.56
C GLN A 123 -5.59 -6.81 -11.47
N GLN A 124 -5.96 -5.58 -11.84
CA GLN A 124 -6.12 -4.47 -10.92
C GLN A 124 -7.25 -3.51 -11.36
N GLY A 125 -8.15 -3.20 -10.43
CA GLY A 125 -9.24 -2.23 -10.63
C GLY A 125 -8.85 -0.79 -10.30
N SER A 126 -9.88 0.05 -10.13
CA SER A 126 -9.74 1.44 -9.69
C SER A 126 -9.47 1.56 -8.19
N GLN A 127 -8.90 2.71 -7.79
CA GLN A 127 -8.78 3.10 -6.39
C GLN A 127 -10.16 3.39 -5.79
N THR A 128 -10.29 3.33 -4.45
CA THR A 128 -11.59 3.44 -3.78
C THR A 128 -12.29 4.79 -3.99
N SER A 129 -11.53 5.87 -4.18
CA SER A 129 -12.08 7.22 -4.34
C SER A 129 -11.11 8.16 -5.06
N LYS A 130 -11.64 9.29 -5.54
CA LYS A 130 -10.83 10.36 -6.17
C LYS A 130 -9.80 10.92 -5.21
N ALA A 131 -10.18 11.15 -3.95
CA ALA A 131 -9.27 11.67 -2.94
C ALA A 131 -8.09 10.71 -2.69
N GLN A 132 -8.35 9.39 -2.67
CA GLN A 132 -7.32 8.39 -2.51
C GLN A 132 -6.40 8.32 -3.73
N PHE A 133 -6.96 8.36 -4.94
CA PHE A 133 -6.20 8.45 -6.19
C PHE A 133 -5.26 9.67 -6.21
N GLU A 134 -5.78 10.86 -5.89
CA GLU A 134 -4.99 12.11 -5.84
C GLU A 134 -3.91 12.06 -4.76
N LYS A 135 -4.19 11.43 -3.62
CA LYS A 135 -3.22 11.21 -2.55
C LYS A 135 -2.08 10.29 -2.98
N ILE A 136 -2.37 9.21 -3.68
CA ILE A 136 -1.32 8.31 -4.21
C ILE A 136 -0.44 9.06 -5.23
N LEU A 137 -1.07 9.81 -6.14
CA LEU A 137 -0.34 10.64 -7.09
C LEU A 137 0.56 11.67 -6.42
N SER A 138 0.13 12.30 -5.32
CA SER A 138 0.95 13.27 -4.61
C SER A 138 2.19 12.63 -3.95
N TYR A 139 2.08 11.39 -3.43
CA TYR A 139 3.23 10.64 -2.91
C TYR A 139 4.22 10.25 -4.01
N ILE A 140 3.73 9.87 -5.19
CA ILE A 140 4.59 9.57 -6.35
C ILE A 140 5.42 10.81 -6.72
N GLU A 141 4.77 11.96 -6.83
CA GLU A 141 5.45 13.21 -7.18
C GLU A 141 6.39 13.66 -6.06
N LEU A 142 6.05 13.42 -4.79
CA LEU A 142 6.95 13.67 -3.67
C LEU A 142 8.21 12.81 -3.77
N GLY A 143 8.07 11.50 -4.00
CA GLY A 143 9.22 10.60 -4.14
C GLY A 143 10.17 11.03 -5.24
N LYS A 144 9.64 11.44 -6.41
CA LYS A 144 10.48 11.99 -7.50
C LYS A 144 11.22 13.26 -7.09
N LYS A 145 10.54 14.19 -6.38
CA LYS A 145 11.16 15.42 -5.86
C LYS A 145 12.26 15.15 -4.83
N GLU A 146 12.10 14.10 -4.05
CA GLU A 146 13.07 13.65 -3.05
C GLU A 146 14.24 12.84 -3.65
N GLY A 147 14.27 12.64 -4.97
CA GLY A 147 15.36 11.98 -5.68
C GLY A 147 15.17 10.47 -5.91
N ALA A 148 13.98 9.94 -5.64
CA ALA A 148 13.67 8.55 -5.98
C ALA A 148 13.57 8.35 -7.49
N THR A 149 14.10 7.23 -7.98
CA THR A 149 14.04 6.87 -9.40
C THR A 149 12.79 6.07 -9.68
N LEU A 150 12.00 6.49 -10.66
CA LEU A 150 10.83 5.74 -11.09
C LEU A 150 11.22 4.64 -12.08
N LEU A 151 11.10 3.36 -11.68
CA LEU A 151 11.52 2.22 -12.50
C LEU A 151 10.47 1.77 -13.53
N THR A 152 9.18 1.90 -13.20
CA THR A 152 8.06 1.52 -14.08
C THR A 152 6.80 2.33 -13.72
N GLY A 153 5.70 2.18 -14.47
CA GLY A 153 4.43 2.91 -14.28
C GLY A 153 4.26 4.09 -15.24
N LYS A 154 3.08 4.16 -15.88
CA LYS A 154 2.75 5.23 -16.83
C LYS A 154 2.01 6.38 -16.14
N LYS A 155 2.35 7.61 -16.52
CA LYS A 155 1.70 8.85 -16.05
C LYS A 155 0.23 8.97 -16.52
N ASN A 156 -0.16 8.21 -17.55
CA ASN A 156 -1.44 8.36 -18.23
C ASN A 156 -2.16 7.01 -18.31
N LEU A 157 -3.07 6.75 -17.37
CA LEU A 157 -4.24 5.94 -17.66
C LEU A 157 -5.41 6.92 -17.86
N GLU A 158 -6.13 6.75 -18.96
CA GLU A 158 -7.21 7.65 -19.36
C GLU A 158 -8.27 7.75 -18.25
N THR A 159 -8.59 8.97 -17.85
CA THR A 159 -9.82 9.30 -17.15
C THR A 159 -11.00 9.12 -18.11
N ARG A 160 -11.43 7.87 -18.34
CA ARG A 160 -12.85 7.67 -18.67
C ARG A 160 -13.63 7.98 -17.39
N ALA A 161 -14.70 8.75 -17.52
CA ALA A 161 -15.47 9.40 -16.44
C ALA A 161 -15.99 8.50 -15.30
N THR A 162 -15.67 7.21 -15.32
CA THR A 162 -16.12 6.18 -14.38
C THR A 162 -14.98 5.40 -13.70
N THR A 163 -13.70 5.57 -14.08
CA THR A 163 -12.63 4.69 -13.56
C THR A 163 -11.38 5.47 -13.13
N LEU A 164 -11.13 5.53 -11.81
CA LEU A 164 -9.92 6.10 -11.20
C LEU A 164 -8.84 5.03 -11.06
N SER A 165 -8.34 4.51 -12.18
CA SER A 165 -7.30 3.48 -12.16
C SER A 165 -5.90 4.09 -12.31
N LEU A 166 -4.99 3.74 -11.41
CA LEU A 166 -3.55 3.96 -11.57
C LEU A 166 -2.91 2.65 -11.98
N GLN A 167 -2.02 2.67 -12.97
CA GLN A 167 -1.18 1.52 -13.22
C GLN A 167 -0.20 1.45 -12.05
N PHE A 168 -0.45 0.57 -11.09
CA PHE A 168 0.34 0.41 -9.85
C PHE A 168 1.65 -0.32 -10.15
N SER A 169 2.30 0.08 -11.22
CA SER A 169 3.62 -0.40 -11.62
C SER A 169 4.67 0.63 -11.20
N LEU A 170 4.40 1.52 -10.24
CA LEU A 170 5.35 2.54 -9.82
C LEU A 170 6.26 2.01 -8.69
N MET A 171 7.36 1.38 -9.09
CA MET A 171 8.45 1.14 -8.16
C MET A 171 9.34 2.38 -8.11
N LEU A 172 9.39 3.02 -6.95
CA LEU A 172 10.29 4.13 -6.67
C LEU A 172 11.52 3.60 -5.94
N LYS A 173 12.63 3.54 -6.66
CA LYS A 173 13.93 3.21 -6.09
C LYS A 173 14.45 4.39 -5.29
N CYS A 174 14.58 4.22 -3.98
CA CYS A 174 15.29 5.16 -3.13
C CYS A 174 16.62 4.53 -2.74
N ILE A 175 17.72 4.97 -3.34
CA ILE A 175 19.05 4.48 -2.95
C ILE A 175 19.42 5.12 -1.61
N PHE A 176 19.10 4.47 -0.49
CA PHE A 176 19.70 4.81 0.80
C PHE A 176 21.12 4.23 0.86
N ASN A 177 22.11 5.07 0.57
CA ASN A 177 23.51 4.70 0.68
C ASN A 177 23.95 4.77 2.16
N SER A 178 23.56 3.78 2.96
CA SER A 178 23.98 3.67 4.36
C SER A 178 24.73 2.37 4.56
N SER A 179 26.06 2.43 4.50
CA SER A 179 27.12 1.62 5.15
C SER A 179 26.95 0.10 5.43
N ARG A 180 25.89 -0.58 5.02
CA ARG A 180 25.57 -1.97 5.37
C ARG A 180 24.83 -2.67 4.22
N ASN A 181 25.57 -3.21 3.25
CA ASN A 181 25.31 -4.34 2.32
C ASN A 181 23.87 -4.63 1.81
N MET A 182 22.91 -3.71 1.91
CA MET A 182 21.50 -3.91 1.57
C MET A 182 20.96 -2.66 0.88
N LYS A 183 20.38 -2.85 -0.32
CA LYS A 183 19.76 -1.78 -1.11
C LYS A 183 18.25 -1.80 -0.90
N THR A 184 17.60 -0.66 -1.09
CA THR A 184 16.21 -0.44 -0.68
C THR A 184 15.36 0.09 -1.82
N ASP A 185 14.19 -0.49 -2.04
CA ASP A 185 13.17 0.02 -2.96
C ASP A 185 11.87 0.33 -2.20
N LEU A 186 11.32 1.52 -2.48
CA LEU A 186 10.03 1.94 -1.99
C LEU A 186 8.97 1.63 -3.05
N LEU A 187 8.05 0.75 -2.70
CA LEU A 187 6.93 0.42 -3.57
C LEU A 187 5.74 1.26 -3.12
N TYR A 188 5.18 2.05 -4.05
CA TYR A 188 4.04 2.93 -3.82
C TYR A 188 2.83 2.48 -4.59
#